data_AF-A0A925FKX9-F1
#
_entry.id   AF-A0A925FKX9-F1
#
_cell.length_a   1.000
_cell.length_b   1.000
_cell.length_c   1.000
_cell.angle_alpha   90.00
_cell.angle_beta   90.00
_cell.angle_gamma   90.00
#
_symmetry.space_group_name_H-M   'P 1'
#
loop_
_entity.id
_entity.type
_entity.pdbx_description
1 polymer ?
#
loop_
_entity_poly.entity_id
_entity_poly.type
_entity_poly.pdbx_seq_one_letter_code
_entity_poly.pdbx_strand_id
1 'polypeptide(L)'
;MTSQISPIQDSCPSGEISAYIDGELSPVEEIEVESHFGVCIICSTELNRQKSFLSALSSSLEREKEFELPKNFTKTIVANAESRVSGLRRPRERFNAVFICTALFLFILFALGSDAETLFGIFVVVLEKAAAVGAFAFRLVYSVSLGAVVVARSLSSQILFSSYLSFLFFAGLFGFLLFACSRLILRSDRS
;
A
#
# COMPACT_ATOMS: atom_id res chain seq x y z
N MET A 1 3.44 15.85 72.64
CA MET A 1 2.60 17.02 72.30
C MET A 1 3.51 17.99 71.57
N THR A 2 3.52 18.16 70.26
CA THR A 2 2.59 17.90 69.16
C THR A 2 3.45 17.62 67.92
N SER A 3 3.37 16.42 67.35
CA SER A 3 3.93 16.14 66.02
C SER A 3 3.05 16.85 65.00
N GLN A 4 3.58 17.88 64.36
CA GLN A 4 2.92 18.53 63.23
C GLN A 4 2.88 17.55 62.06
N ILE A 5 1.66 17.24 61.63
CA ILE A 5 1.35 16.55 60.39
C ILE A 5 1.29 17.64 59.32
N SER A 6 2.28 17.69 58.43
CA SER A 6 2.26 18.47 57.20
C SER A 6 2.32 17.49 56.02
N PRO A 7 1.21 17.17 55.34
CA PRO A 7 1.26 16.26 54.22
C PRO A 7 1.46 17.04 52.91
N ILE A 8 2.52 16.67 52.18
CA ILE A 8 2.71 16.82 50.73
C ILE A 8 2.96 18.27 50.27
N GLN A 9 4.18 18.73 50.53
CA GLN A 9 4.78 19.90 49.88
C GLN A 9 6.03 19.47 49.09
N ASP A 10 5.91 18.35 48.39
CA ASP A 10 6.90 17.91 47.40
C ASP A 10 6.56 18.59 46.06
N SER A 11 7.27 19.69 45.82
CA SER A 11 7.41 20.48 44.59
C SER A 11 6.32 20.34 43.52
N CYS A 12 5.38 21.28 43.45
CA CYS A 12 4.50 21.44 42.28
C CYS A 12 5.32 21.85 41.04
N PRO A 13 5.33 21.06 39.95
CA PRO A 13 6.14 21.37 38.77
C PRO A 13 5.43 22.39 37.86
N SER A 14 5.54 23.68 38.19
CA SER A 14 4.85 24.74 37.46
C SER A 14 5.20 24.81 35.96
N GLY A 15 6.42 24.39 35.57
CA GLY A 15 6.86 24.38 34.16
C GLY A 15 6.30 23.20 33.35
N GLU A 16 5.99 22.09 34.01
CA GLU A 16 5.44 20.90 33.34
C GLU A 16 3.96 21.09 32.98
N ILE A 17 3.24 21.98 33.69
CA ILE A 17 1.82 22.29 33.39
C ILE A 17 1.68 22.94 32.01
N SER A 18 2.57 23.88 31.65
CA SER A 18 2.57 24.49 30.32
C SER A 18 2.99 23.49 29.25
N ALA A 19 4.03 22.69 29.51
CA ALA A 19 4.49 21.66 28.58
C ALA A 19 3.41 20.60 28.31
N TYR A 20 2.60 20.26 29.32
CA TYR A 20 1.43 19.39 29.19
C TYR A 20 0.37 20.00 28.27
N ILE A 21 0.08 21.30 28.41
CA ILE A 21 -0.91 21.99 27.57
C ILE A 21 -0.45 22.10 26.12
N ASP A 22 0.84 22.34 25.89
CA ASP A 22 1.42 22.45 24.55
C ASP A 22 1.68 21.08 23.90
N GLY A 23 1.55 19.99 24.66
CA GLY A 23 1.79 18.62 24.18
C GLY A 23 3.26 18.28 23.96
N GLU A 24 4.17 18.95 24.68
CA GLU A 24 5.62 18.77 24.55
C GLU A 24 6.19 17.71 25.51
N LEU A 25 5.37 17.18 26.43
CA LEU A 25 5.78 16.11 27.35
C LEU A 25 5.89 14.75 26.64
N SER A 26 6.82 13.93 27.11
CA SER A 26 6.85 12.52 26.69
C SER A 26 5.67 11.75 27.29
N PRO A 27 5.26 10.60 26.70
CA PRO A 27 4.10 9.84 27.19
C PRO A 27 4.23 9.36 28.64
N VAL A 28 5.45 9.21 29.16
CA VAL A 28 5.70 8.78 30.54
C VAL A 28 5.48 9.95 31.50
N GLU A 29 6.04 11.12 31.17
CA GLU A 29 5.89 12.34 31.97
C GLU A 29 4.44 12.83 31.99
N GLU A 30 3.72 12.67 30.88
CA GLU A 30 2.30 13.01 30.78
C GLU A 30 1.45 12.24 31.81
N ILE A 31 1.67 10.92 31.94
CA ILE A 31 0.96 10.07 32.91
C ILE A 31 1.30 10.48 34.36
N GLU A 32 2.56 10.80 34.63
CA GLU A 32 3.00 11.23 35.96
C GLU A 32 2.33 12.56 36.36
N VAL A 33 2.32 13.54 35.45
CA VAL A 33 1.70 14.85 35.65
C VAL A 33 0.18 14.75 35.77
N GLU A 34 -0.48 13.90 34.98
CA GLU A 34 -1.92 13.62 35.09
C GLU A 34 -2.27 13.00 36.45
N SER A 35 -1.46 12.05 36.92
CA SER A 35 -1.65 11.46 38.24
C SER A 35 -1.54 12.52 39.35
N HIS A 36 -0.62 13.47 39.21
CA HIS A 36 -0.44 14.58 40.14
C HIS A 36 -1.65 15.54 40.13
N PHE A 37 -2.24 15.84 38.97
CA PHE A 37 -3.46 16.65 38.88
C PHE A 37 -4.66 16.03 39.61
N GLY A 38 -4.74 14.70 39.67
CA GLY A 38 -5.79 13.99 40.41
C GLY A 38 -5.72 14.17 41.94
N VAL A 39 -4.56 14.53 42.48
CA VAL A 39 -4.32 14.65 43.93
C VAL A 39 -4.11 16.10 44.37
N CYS A 40 -3.41 16.90 43.56
CA CYS A 40 -3.02 18.27 43.90
C CYS A 40 -4.05 19.30 43.41
N ILE A 41 -4.78 19.91 44.35
CA ILE A 41 -5.78 20.95 44.04
C ILE A 41 -5.14 22.21 43.44
N ILE A 42 -3.89 22.52 43.79
CA ILE A 42 -3.18 23.71 43.32
C ILE A 42 -2.88 23.57 41.82
N CYS A 43 -2.25 22.47 41.43
CA CYS A 43 -1.88 22.19 40.04
C CYS A 43 -3.11 22.03 39.13
N SER A 44 -4.18 21.37 39.62
CA SER A 44 -5.43 21.26 38.85
C SER A 44 -6.14 22.60 38.66
N THR A 45 -6.10 23.49 39.67
CA THR A 45 -6.64 24.85 39.56
C THR A 45 -5.85 25.67 38.54
N GLU A 46 -4.52 25.57 38.57
CA GLU A 46 -3.65 26.26 37.63
C GLU A 46 -3.85 25.77 36.19
N LEU A 47 -3.92 24.45 35.98
CA LEU A 47 -4.24 23.83 34.69
C LEU A 47 -5.56 24.37 34.12
N ASN A 48 -6.61 24.42 34.95
CA ASN A 48 -7.91 24.93 34.53
C ASN A 48 -7.87 26.42 34.20
N ARG A 49 -7.08 27.21 34.94
CA ARG A 49 -6.87 28.63 34.66
C ARG A 49 -6.23 28.83 33.29
N GLN A 50 -5.15 28.09 32.99
CA GLN A 50 -4.47 28.17 31.70
C GLN A 50 -5.36 27.69 30.55
N LYS A 51 -6.11 26.59 30.72
CA LYS A 51 -7.12 26.12 29.74
C LYS A 51 -8.21 27.17 29.47
N SER A 52 -8.72 27.82 30.52
CA SER A 52 -9.74 28.87 30.38
C SER A 52 -9.20 30.11 29.65
N PHE A 53 -7.94 30.47 29.90
CA PHE A 53 -7.26 31.55 29.19
C PHE A 53 -7.10 31.24 27.70
N LEU A 54 -6.64 30.03 27.35
CA LEU A 54 -6.52 29.60 25.95
C LEU A 54 -7.88 29.56 25.24
N SER A 55 -8.92 29.09 25.92
CA SER A 55 -10.28 29.11 25.36
C SER A 55 -10.81 30.53 25.16
N ALA A 56 -10.53 31.46 26.08
CA ALA A 56 -10.88 32.85 25.90
C ALA A 56 -10.11 33.48 24.73
N LEU A 57 -8.81 33.18 24.60
CA LEU A 57 -7.97 33.64 23.50
C LEU A 57 -8.47 33.10 22.16
N SER A 58 -8.77 31.80 22.06
CA SER A 58 -9.30 31.19 20.84
C SER A 58 -10.62 31.83 20.42
N SER A 59 -11.54 32.05 21.39
CA SER A 59 -12.82 32.71 21.11
C SER A 59 -12.68 34.18 20.71
N SER A 60 -11.62 34.86 21.17
CA SER A 60 -11.32 36.23 20.77
C SER A 60 -10.73 36.28 19.36
N LEU A 61 -9.85 35.33 19.03
CA LEU A 61 -9.23 35.21 17.70
C LEU A 61 -10.23 34.80 16.63
N GLU A 62 -11.16 33.88 16.94
CA GLU A 62 -12.27 33.52 16.04
C GLU A 62 -13.15 34.73 15.71
N ARG A 63 -13.30 35.66 16.67
CA ARG A 63 -14.09 36.88 16.49
C ARG A 63 -13.43 37.90 15.55
N GLU A 64 -12.11 37.85 15.39
CA GLU A 64 -11.35 38.79 14.56
C GLU A 64 -11.20 38.37 13.10
N LYS A 65 -11.52 37.12 12.72
CA LYS A 65 -11.37 36.70 11.32
C LYS A 65 -12.12 35.42 10.96
N GLU A 66 -13.35 35.56 10.46
CA GLU A 66 -13.88 34.62 9.47
C GLU A 66 -13.04 34.78 8.18
N PHE A 67 -11.88 34.11 8.14
CA PHE A 67 -11.21 33.88 6.87
C PHE A 67 -12.09 32.94 6.07
N GLU A 68 -12.79 33.46 5.06
CA GLU A 68 -13.46 32.62 4.07
C GLU A 68 -12.40 31.74 3.39
N LEU A 69 -12.39 30.45 3.74
CA LEU A 69 -11.51 29.49 3.09
C LEU A 69 -11.88 29.47 1.60
N PRO A 70 -10.92 29.66 0.69
CA PRO A 70 -11.19 29.52 -0.74
C PRO A 70 -11.81 28.15 -1.00
N LYS A 71 -12.90 28.08 -1.74
CA LYS A 71 -13.67 26.83 -2.00
C LYS A 71 -12.81 25.66 -2.50
N ASN A 72 -11.65 25.96 -3.08
CA ASN A 72 -10.71 24.98 -3.62
C ASN A 72 -9.49 24.70 -2.74
N PHE A 73 -9.35 25.32 -1.55
CA PHE A 73 -8.15 25.21 -0.73
C PHE A 73 -7.84 23.76 -0.35
N THR A 74 -8.83 23.02 0.13
CA THR A 74 -8.69 21.59 0.46
C THR A 74 -8.29 20.79 -0.78
N LYS A 75 -8.94 21.04 -1.92
CA LYS A 75 -8.63 20.35 -3.19
C LYS A 75 -7.21 20.64 -3.67
N THR A 76 -6.77 21.89 -3.56
CA THR A 76 -5.43 22.31 -3.94
C THR A 76 -4.39 21.73 -3.00
N ILE A 77 -4.61 21.73 -1.68
CA ILE A 77 -3.68 21.13 -0.72
C ILE A 77 -3.60 19.63 -0.90
N VAL A 78 -4.73 18.93 -1.05
CA VAL A 78 -4.76 17.48 -1.26
C VAL A 78 -4.04 17.14 -2.57
N ALA A 79 -4.34 17.82 -3.68
CA ALA A 79 -3.67 17.57 -4.95
C ALA A 79 -2.17 17.90 -4.90
N ASN A 80 -1.76 18.94 -4.18
CA ASN A 80 -0.36 19.33 -4.06
C ASN A 80 0.40 18.39 -3.10
N ALA A 81 -0.24 17.93 -2.03
CA ALA A 81 0.28 16.89 -1.16
C ALA A 81 0.47 15.60 -1.96
N GLU A 82 -0.58 15.08 -2.60
CA GLU A 82 -0.58 13.84 -3.40
C GLU A 82 0.47 13.87 -4.53
N SER A 83 0.57 14.99 -5.25
CA SER A 83 1.56 15.16 -6.33
C SER A 83 2.99 15.36 -5.83
N ARG A 84 3.19 15.90 -4.61
CA ARG A 84 4.51 16.02 -3.98
C ARG A 84 4.99 14.72 -3.32
N VAL A 85 4.10 13.86 -2.81
CA VAL A 85 4.49 12.51 -2.33
C VAL A 85 4.86 11.56 -3.47
N SER A 86 4.55 11.89 -4.73
CA SER A 86 5.08 11.17 -5.89
C SER A 86 6.56 11.50 -6.20
N GLY A 87 7.31 11.97 -5.18
CA GLY A 87 8.68 12.48 -5.24
C GLY A 87 9.74 11.53 -5.84
N LEU A 88 9.48 10.22 -5.92
CA LEU A 88 10.39 9.22 -6.52
C LEU A 88 10.54 9.32 -8.06
N ARG A 89 10.17 10.45 -8.67
CA ARG A 89 10.22 10.65 -10.13
C ARG A 89 11.61 11.01 -10.64
N ARG A 90 12.57 11.39 -9.77
CA ARG A 90 13.94 11.65 -10.20
C ARG A 90 14.64 10.32 -10.50
N PRO A 91 15.24 10.16 -11.69
CA PRO A 91 15.92 8.91 -12.06
C PRO A 91 17.02 8.55 -11.05
N ARG A 92 17.69 9.56 -10.49
CA ARG A 92 18.73 9.39 -9.47
C ARG A 92 18.21 8.82 -8.15
N GLU A 93 16.97 9.12 -7.76
CA GLU A 93 16.34 8.55 -6.56
C GLU A 93 15.91 7.11 -6.77
N ARG A 94 15.48 6.75 -7.99
CA ARG A 94 15.19 5.36 -8.36
C ARG A 94 16.45 4.50 -8.28
N PHE A 95 17.60 5.00 -8.74
CA PHE A 95 18.87 4.29 -8.61
C PHE A 95 19.27 4.10 -7.14
N ASN A 96 19.09 5.13 -6.30
CA ASN A 96 19.35 5.00 -4.87
C ASN A 96 18.42 3.97 -4.21
N ALA A 97 17.13 3.97 -4.54
CA ALA A 97 16.17 3.00 -4.02
C ALA A 97 16.53 1.57 -4.45
N VAL A 98 16.84 1.35 -5.73
CA VAL A 98 17.28 0.04 -6.24
C VAL A 98 18.58 -0.40 -5.56
N PHE A 99 19.54 0.52 -5.38
CA PHE A 99 20.79 0.22 -4.69
C PHE A 99 20.55 -0.21 -3.24
N ILE A 100 19.71 0.50 -2.50
CA ILE A 100 19.34 0.17 -1.12
C ILE A 100 18.62 -1.19 -1.06
N CYS A 101 17.63 -1.41 -1.93
CA CYS A 101 16.91 -2.68 -2.01
C CYS A 101 17.85 -3.85 -2.34
N THR A 102 18.80 -3.64 -3.26
CA THR A 102 19.77 -4.66 -3.65
C THR A 102 20.73 -4.96 -2.50
N ALA A 103 21.21 -3.92 -1.80
CA ALA A 103 22.06 -4.09 -0.63
C ALA A 103 21.35 -4.83 0.51
N LEU A 104 20.09 -4.48 0.80
CA LEU A 104 19.25 -5.18 1.78
C LEU A 104 19.01 -6.64 1.37
N PHE A 105 18.72 -6.90 0.10
CA PHE A 105 18.52 -8.24 -0.40
C PHE A 105 19.79 -9.10 -0.26
N LEU A 106 20.95 -8.56 -0.61
CA LEU A 106 22.24 -9.23 -0.41
C LEU A 106 22.53 -9.45 1.08
N PHE A 107 22.20 -8.48 1.93
CA PHE A 107 22.35 -8.63 3.38
C PHE A 107 21.45 -9.74 3.92
N ILE A 108 20.20 -9.83 3.47
CA ILE A 108 19.29 -10.93 3.80
C ILE A 108 19.88 -12.26 3.34
N LEU A 109 20.35 -12.37 2.09
CA LEU A 109 20.99 -13.60 1.59
C LEU A 109 22.21 -13.99 2.41
N PHE A 110 23.04 -13.02 2.80
CA PHE A 110 24.19 -13.25 3.67
C PHE A 110 23.78 -13.70 5.08
N ALA A 111 22.77 -13.05 5.67
CA ALA A 111 22.22 -13.40 6.98
C ALA A 111 21.55 -14.78 7.00
N LEU A 112 20.96 -15.20 5.87
CA LEU A 112 20.41 -16.55 5.70
C LEU A 112 21.51 -17.62 5.63
N GLY A 113 22.76 -17.25 5.35
CA GLY A 113 23.96 -18.04 5.61
C GLY A 113 23.81 -19.55 5.36
N SER A 114 24.12 -20.35 6.40
CA SER A 114 24.17 -21.82 6.35
C SER A 114 22.83 -22.53 6.16
N ASP A 115 21.71 -21.83 6.36
CA ASP A 115 20.36 -22.39 6.20
C ASP A 115 19.82 -22.18 4.78
N ALA A 116 20.52 -21.38 3.96
CA ALA A 116 20.13 -21.06 2.60
C ALA A 116 20.03 -22.30 1.69
N GLU A 117 20.80 -23.37 1.93
CA GLU A 117 20.77 -24.58 1.12
C GLU A 117 19.39 -25.25 1.10
N THR A 118 18.67 -25.20 2.22
CA THR A 118 17.32 -25.78 2.31
C THR A 118 16.29 -24.97 1.52
N LEU A 119 16.35 -23.64 1.60
CA LEU A 119 15.44 -22.75 0.88
C LEU A 119 15.72 -22.70 -0.62
N PHE A 120 16.99 -22.66 -1.02
CA PHE A 120 17.37 -22.77 -2.44
C PHE A 120 16.99 -24.13 -3.02
N GLY A 121 17.13 -25.22 -2.24
CA GLY A 121 16.67 -26.54 -2.65
C GLY A 121 15.17 -26.57 -2.96
N ILE A 122 14.33 -26.00 -2.08
CA ILE A 122 12.87 -25.91 -2.30
C ILE A 122 12.56 -25.07 -3.56
N PHE A 123 13.22 -23.92 -3.72
CA PHE A 123 13.02 -23.07 -4.91
C PHE A 123 13.39 -23.79 -6.21
N VAL A 124 14.53 -24.49 -6.24
CA VAL A 124 14.98 -25.26 -7.41
C VAL A 124 13.99 -26.38 -7.73
N VAL A 125 13.50 -27.11 -6.72
CA VAL A 125 12.50 -28.17 -6.92
C VAL A 125 11.20 -27.59 -7.49
N VAL A 126 10.69 -26.48 -6.94
CA VAL A 126 9.48 -25.83 -7.47
C VAL A 126 9.69 -25.33 -8.89
N LEU A 127 10.84 -24.72 -9.19
CA LEU A 127 11.20 -24.26 -10.53
C LEU A 127 11.27 -25.43 -11.51
N GLU A 128 11.85 -26.56 -11.10
CA GLU A 128 11.92 -27.77 -11.92
C GLU A 128 10.53 -28.32 -12.21
N LYS A 129 9.63 -28.38 -11.22
CA LYS A 129 8.24 -28.78 -11.43
C LYS A 129 7.50 -27.81 -12.36
N ALA A 130 7.68 -26.50 -12.18
CA ALA A 130 7.08 -25.49 -13.05
C ALA A 130 7.61 -25.61 -14.49
N ALA A 131 8.92 -25.83 -14.66
CA ALA A 131 9.54 -26.04 -15.96
C ALA A 131 9.04 -27.32 -16.63
N ALA A 132 8.85 -28.41 -15.87
CA ALA A 132 8.29 -29.66 -16.39
C ALA A 132 6.84 -29.48 -16.87
N VAL A 133 6.00 -28.78 -16.09
CA VAL A 133 4.62 -28.45 -16.48
C VAL A 133 4.61 -27.54 -17.71
N GLY A 134 5.47 -26.52 -17.75
CA GLY A 134 5.60 -25.63 -18.91
C GLY A 134 6.04 -26.36 -20.17
N ALA A 135 7.03 -27.26 -20.05
CA ALA A 135 7.50 -28.08 -21.17
C ALA A 135 6.41 -29.03 -21.68
N PHE A 136 5.61 -29.61 -20.78
CA PHE A 136 4.46 -30.43 -21.15
C PHE A 136 3.39 -29.61 -21.89
N ALA A 137 3.02 -28.44 -21.36
CA ALA A 137 2.06 -27.54 -21.99
C ALA A 137 2.54 -27.10 -23.38
N PHE A 138 3.81 -26.73 -23.51
CA PHE A 138 4.41 -26.36 -24.79
C PHE A 138 4.37 -27.52 -25.79
N ARG A 139 4.75 -28.73 -25.37
CA ARG A 139 4.68 -29.93 -26.23
C ARG A 139 3.26 -30.23 -26.67
N LEU A 140 2.27 -30.05 -25.79
CA LEU A 140 0.86 -30.26 -26.10
C LEU A 140 0.37 -29.26 -27.15
N VAL A 141 0.67 -27.97 -26.97
CA VAL A 141 0.32 -26.93 -27.95
C VAL A 141 1.02 -27.21 -29.29
N TYR A 142 2.30 -27.58 -29.26
CA TYR A 142 3.08 -27.90 -30.46
C TYR A 142 2.54 -29.13 -31.20
N SER A 143 2.17 -30.20 -30.49
CA SER A 143 1.63 -31.42 -31.13
C SER A 143 0.23 -31.20 -31.69
N VAL A 144 -0.64 -30.48 -30.97
CA VAL A 144 -1.99 -30.12 -31.43
C VAL A 144 -1.93 -29.21 -32.65
N SER A 145 -1.06 -28.20 -32.63
CA SER A 145 -0.90 -27.29 -33.78
C SER A 145 -0.37 -28.02 -35.02
N LEU A 146 0.63 -28.89 -34.89
CA LEU A 146 1.08 -29.71 -36.01
C LEU A 146 -0.02 -30.63 -36.54
N GLY A 147 -0.78 -31.28 -35.65
CA GLY A 147 -1.92 -32.10 -36.04
C GLY A 147 -2.98 -31.29 -36.81
N ALA A 148 -3.32 -30.10 -36.31
CA ALA A 148 -4.25 -29.18 -36.96
C ALA A 148 -3.74 -28.74 -38.35
N VAL A 149 -2.45 -28.44 -38.49
CA VAL A 149 -1.84 -28.07 -39.78
C VAL A 149 -1.87 -29.25 -40.76
N VAL A 150 -1.57 -30.47 -40.31
CA VAL A 150 -1.62 -31.67 -41.17
C VAL A 150 -3.06 -31.94 -41.63
N VAL A 151 -4.03 -31.84 -40.72
CA VAL A 151 -5.46 -31.99 -41.07
C VAL A 151 -5.91 -30.89 -42.02
N ALA A 152 -5.58 -29.62 -41.76
CA ALA A 152 -5.91 -28.50 -42.63
C ALA A 152 -5.27 -28.63 -44.01
N ARG A 153 -4.01 -29.09 -44.08
CA ARG A 153 -3.31 -29.36 -45.35
C ARG A 153 -3.95 -30.54 -46.09
N SER A 154 -4.34 -31.59 -45.39
CA SER A 154 -5.03 -32.76 -45.96
C SER A 154 -6.38 -32.36 -46.55
N LEU A 155 -7.21 -31.65 -45.78
CA LEU A 155 -8.46 -31.08 -46.26
C LEU A 155 -8.23 -30.13 -47.43
N SER A 156 -7.27 -29.21 -47.36
CA SER A 156 -6.95 -28.29 -48.46
C SER A 156 -6.58 -29.05 -49.74
N SER A 157 -5.75 -30.10 -49.62
CA SER A 157 -5.35 -30.92 -50.77
C SER A 157 -6.52 -31.69 -51.40
N GLN A 158 -7.53 -32.08 -50.60
CA GLN A 158 -8.74 -32.73 -51.11
C GLN A 158 -9.81 -31.72 -51.61
N ILE A 159 -9.87 -30.53 -51.01
CA ILE A 159 -10.85 -29.48 -51.33
C ILE A 159 -10.47 -28.71 -52.60
N LEU A 160 -9.23 -28.81 -53.08
CA LEU A 160 -8.83 -28.32 -54.41
C LEU A 160 -9.58 -29.01 -55.57
N PHE A 161 -10.44 -30.02 -55.30
CA PHE A 161 -11.37 -30.57 -56.28
C PHE A 161 -12.78 -29.93 -56.30
N SER A 162 -13.15 -29.03 -55.38
CA SER A 162 -14.38 -28.21 -55.55
C SER A 162 -14.30 -26.83 -54.90
N SER A 163 -14.34 -25.78 -55.73
CA SER A 163 -14.18 -24.38 -55.32
C SER A 163 -15.27 -23.87 -54.36
N TYR A 164 -16.44 -24.52 -54.30
CA TYR A 164 -17.56 -24.07 -53.45
C TYR A 164 -17.46 -24.49 -51.98
N LEU A 165 -16.94 -25.69 -51.70
CA LEU A 165 -16.87 -26.23 -50.33
C LEU A 165 -15.82 -25.52 -49.48
N SER A 166 -14.70 -25.11 -50.09
CA SER A 166 -13.64 -24.33 -49.42
C SER A 166 -14.17 -22.98 -48.93
N PHE A 167 -14.95 -22.29 -49.76
CA PHE A 167 -15.52 -20.99 -49.42
C PHE A 167 -16.50 -21.07 -48.24
N LEU A 168 -17.36 -22.10 -48.21
CA LEU A 168 -18.28 -22.33 -47.09
C LEU A 168 -17.55 -22.68 -45.79
N PHE A 169 -16.46 -23.44 -45.85
CA PHE A 169 -15.66 -23.77 -44.68
C PHE A 169 -14.97 -22.55 -44.08
N PHE A 170 -14.32 -21.71 -44.90
CA PHE A 170 -13.69 -20.47 -44.41
C PHE A 170 -14.71 -19.46 -43.88
N ALA A 171 -15.88 -19.33 -44.52
CA ALA A 171 -16.96 -18.49 -44.02
C ALA A 171 -17.52 -19.00 -42.68
N GLY A 172 -17.67 -20.32 -42.54
CA GLY A 172 -18.10 -20.96 -41.29
C GLY A 172 -17.10 -20.79 -40.15
N LEU A 173 -15.80 -20.97 -40.44
CA LEU A 173 -14.73 -20.80 -39.45
C LEU A 173 -14.60 -19.34 -39.01
N PHE A 174 -14.72 -18.39 -39.95
CA PHE A 174 -14.76 -16.95 -39.64
C PHE A 174 -15.97 -16.59 -38.77
N GLY A 175 -17.17 -17.11 -39.10
CA GLY A 175 -18.38 -16.92 -38.30
C GLY A 175 -18.24 -17.51 -36.89
N PHE A 176 -17.65 -18.70 -36.76
CA PHE A 176 -17.41 -19.33 -35.46
C PHE A 176 -16.42 -18.54 -34.61
N LEU A 177 -15.34 -18.01 -35.19
CA LEU A 177 -14.39 -17.15 -34.48
C LEU A 177 -15.04 -15.86 -34.00
N LEU A 178 -15.87 -15.20 -34.82
CA LEU A 178 -16.62 -14.02 -34.40
C LEU A 178 -17.61 -14.33 -33.26
N PHE A 179 -18.27 -15.49 -33.31
CA PHE A 179 -19.17 -15.93 -32.24
C PHE A 179 -18.43 -16.27 -30.94
N ALA A 180 -17.27 -16.92 -31.03
CA ALA A 180 -16.44 -17.22 -29.86
C ALA A 180 -15.88 -15.93 -29.23
N CYS A 181 -15.41 -14.99 -30.05
CA CYS A 181 -14.96 -13.67 -29.59
C CYS A 181 -16.10 -12.87 -28.94
N SER A 182 -17.30 -12.84 -29.54
CA SER A 182 -18.43 -12.12 -28.94
C SER A 182 -18.82 -12.71 -27.59
N ARG A 183 -18.80 -14.04 -27.45
CA ARG A 183 -19.05 -14.71 -26.16
C ARG A 183 -17.95 -14.48 -25.13
N LEU A 184 -16.68 -14.40 -25.54
CA LEU A 184 -15.58 -14.10 -24.62
C LEU A 184 -15.62 -12.65 -24.13
N ILE A 185 -15.94 -11.70 -25.00
CA ILE A 185 -16.09 -10.28 -24.64
C ILE A 185 -17.28 -10.10 -23.68
N LEU A 186 -18.43 -10.73 -23.96
CA LEU A 186 -19.59 -10.71 -23.06
C LEU A 186 -19.34 -11.38 -21.70
N ARG A 187 -18.36 -12.28 -21.62
CA ARG A 187 -17.95 -12.92 -20.36
C ARG A 187 -16.97 -12.07 -19.57
N SER A 188 -16.20 -11.20 -20.23
CA SER A 188 -15.26 -10.27 -19.58
C SER A 188 -15.95 -9.06 -18.97
N ASP A 189 -17.10 -8.64 -19.50
CA ASP A 189 -17.88 -7.47 -19.01
C ASP A 189 -18.78 -7.79 -17.80
N ARG A 190 -18.71 -9.02 -17.29
CA ARG A 190 -19.52 -9.52 -16.16
C ARG A 190 -18.68 -9.94 -14.94
N SER A 191 -17.39 -9.62 -14.96
CA SER A 191 -16.40 -9.80 -13.89
C SER A 191 -15.94 -8.45 -13.39
#